data_AF-A0A527ZCC2-F1
#
_entry.id   AF-A0A527ZCC2-F1
#
_cell.length_a   1.000
_cell.length_b   1.000
_cell.length_c   1.000
_cell.angle_alpha   90.00
_cell.angle_beta   90.00
_cell.angle_gamma   90.00
#
_symmetry.space_group_name_H-M   'P 1'
#
loop_
_entity.id
_entity.type
_entity.pdbx_description
1 polymer ?
#
loop_
_entity_poly.entity_id
_entity_poly.type
_entity_poly.pdbx_seq_one_letter_code
_entity_poly.pdbx_strand_id
1 'polypeptide(L)'
;IYDAFVPRLKKAYESVSVGNPLETSALVGPLIDKAAFDSMQNALTEAAAHGGKVTGGTRVENGHPDAYYVRPALVEMPKQVSP
;
A
#
# COMPACT_ATOMS: atom_id res chain seq x y z
N ILE A 1 -13.87 5.88 18.97
CA ILE A 1 -13.74 4.71 18.05
C ILE A 1 -12.51 4.88 17.15
N TYR A 2 -12.34 6.03 16.49
CA TYR A 2 -11.19 6.34 15.63
C TYR A 2 -9.83 6.03 16.28
N ASP A 3 -9.57 6.59 17.46
CA ASP A 3 -8.27 6.46 18.16
C ASP A 3 -7.95 5.02 18.60
N ALA A 4 -8.96 4.16 18.72
CA ALA A 4 -8.77 2.75 19.07
C ALA A 4 -8.67 1.85 17.84
N PHE A 5 -9.29 2.24 16.71
CA PHE A 5 -9.40 1.41 15.51
C PHE A 5 -8.23 1.63 14.55
N VAL A 6 -7.88 2.88 14.27
CA VAL A 6 -6.85 3.20 13.26
C VAL A 6 -5.48 2.64 13.63
N PRO A 7 -5.00 2.72 14.90
CA PRO A 7 -3.73 2.10 15.26
C PRO A 7 -3.73 0.57 15.10
N ARG A 8 -4.85 -0.10 15.39
CA ARG A 8 -5.00 -1.55 15.20
C ARG A 8 -4.99 -1.92 13.73
N LEU A 9 -5.62 -1.12 12.88
CA LEU A 9 -5.63 -1.31 11.43
C LEU A 9 -4.23 -1.12 10.83
N LYS A 10 -3.51 -0.07 11.23
CA LYS A 10 -2.12 0.17 10.84
C LYS A 10 -1.23 -1.02 11.19
N LYS A 11 -1.31 -1.49 12.44
CA LYS A 11 -0.54 -2.65 12.90
C LYS A 11 -0.87 -3.92 12.10
N ALA A 12 -2.13 -4.13 11.76
CA ALA A 12 -2.53 -5.26 10.91
C ALA A 12 -1.88 -5.14 9.52
N TYR A 13 -1.97 -3.98 8.89
CA TYR A 13 -1.41 -3.72 7.55
C TYR A 13 0.12 -3.82 7.52
N GLU A 14 0.82 -3.39 8.58
CA GLU A 14 2.27 -3.56 8.72
C GLU A 14 2.69 -5.03 8.83
N SER A 15 1.86 -5.86 9.45
CA SER A 15 2.13 -7.29 9.67
C SER A 15 1.87 -8.18 8.44
N VAL A 16 1.26 -7.63 7.38
CA VAL A 16 0.94 -8.38 6.17
C VAL A 16 2.23 -8.78 5.44
N SER A 17 2.39 -10.08 5.19
CA SER A 17 3.49 -10.63 4.42
C SER A 17 3.30 -10.38 2.93
N VAL A 18 4.35 -9.85 2.30
CA VAL A 18 4.42 -9.58 0.85
C VAL A 18 5.43 -10.55 0.24
N GLY A 19 5.05 -11.29 -0.80
CA GLY A 19 5.89 -12.33 -1.38
C GLY A 19 5.19 -13.16 -2.45
N ASN A 20 5.95 -14.06 -3.09
CA ASN A 20 5.45 -14.89 -4.18
C ASN A 20 4.33 -15.83 -3.66
N PRO A 21 3.10 -15.75 -4.19
CA PRO A 21 1.98 -16.55 -3.71
C PRO A 21 2.13 -18.05 -3.96
N LEU A 22 3.05 -18.47 -4.84
CA LEU A 22 3.30 -19.88 -5.14
C LEU A 22 4.39 -20.50 -4.25
N GLU A 23 5.29 -19.69 -3.69
CA GLU A 23 6.45 -20.16 -2.93
C GLU A 23 6.34 -19.87 -1.44
N THR A 24 5.47 -18.95 -1.05
CA THR A 24 5.34 -18.46 0.33
C THR A 24 3.88 -18.43 0.75
N SER A 25 3.64 -18.43 2.07
CA SER A 25 2.32 -18.12 2.65
C SER A 25 2.03 -16.61 2.64
N ALA A 26 2.63 -15.86 1.71
CA ALA A 26 2.41 -14.43 1.60
C ALA A 26 0.94 -14.14 1.28
N LEU A 27 0.38 -13.17 2.00
CA LEU A 27 -0.99 -12.74 1.80
C LEU A 27 -1.12 -11.74 0.64
N VAL A 28 -0.01 -11.11 0.24
CA VAL A 28 0.03 -10.11 -0.83
C VAL A 28 1.08 -10.50 -1.86
N GLY A 29 0.60 -10.79 -3.07
CA GLY A 29 1.42 -11.00 -4.26
C GLY A 29 1.79 -9.69 -4.97
N PRO A 30 2.37 -9.77 -6.18
CA PRO A 30 2.72 -8.60 -6.96
C PRO A 30 1.48 -7.92 -7.57
N LEU A 31 1.60 -6.64 -7.89
CA LEU A 31 0.71 -5.98 -8.83
C LEU A 31 0.89 -6.58 -10.24
N ILE A 32 -0.12 -6.36 -11.07
CA ILE A 32 -0.18 -6.94 -12.42
C ILE A 32 0.95 -6.45 -13.33
N ASP A 33 1.32 -5.17 -13.25
CA ASP A 33 2.36 -4.58 -14.09
C ASP A 33 2.90 -3.23 -13.52
N LYS A 34 3.82 -2.62 -14.30
CA LYS A 34 4.39 -1.30 -14.01
C LYS A 34 3.35 -0.19 -13.99
N ALA A 35 2.38 -0.24 -14.90
CA ALA A 35 1.38 0.83 -15.02
C ALA A 35 0.48 0.88 -13.78
N ALA A 36 0.12 -0.29 -13.23
CA ALA A 36 -0.60 -0.40 -11.97
C ALA A 36 0.22 0.15 -10.80
N PHE A 37 1.53 -0.15 -10.75
CA PHE A 37 2.42 0.41 -9.75
C PHE A 37 2.51 1.94 -9.84
N ASP A 38 2.78 2.47 -11.03
CA ASP A 38 2.89 3.91 -11.25
C ASP A 38 1.57 4.63 -10.91
N SER A 39 0.42 4.06 -11.31
CA SER A 39 -0.90 4.60 -10.98
C SER A 39 -1.15 4.62 -9.46
N MET A 40 -0.73 3.58 -8.74
CA MET A 40 -0.82 3.53 -7.29
C MET A 40 0.05 4.64 -6.66
N GLN A 41 1.30 4.78 -7.11
CA GLN A 41 2.21 5.81 -6.58
C GLN A 41 1.70 7.22 -6.84
N ASN A 42 1.11 7.47 -8.01
CA ASN A 42 0.49 8.75 -8.34
C ASN A 42 -0.68 9.05 -7.41
N ALA A 43 -1.60 8.10 -7.20
CA ALA A 43 -2.74 8.26 -6.30
C ALA A 43 -2.30 8.53 -4.85
N LEU A 44 -1.25 7.85 -4.37
CA LEU A 44 -0.71 8.09 -3.03
C LEU A 44 -0.06 9.48 -2.90
N THR A 45 0.62 9.94 -3.94
CA THR A 45 1.23 11.27 -3.99
C THR A 45 0.16 12.35 -3.99
N GLU A 46 -0.89 12.18 -4.78
CA GLU A 46 -2.04 13.10 -4.84
C GLU A 46 -2.76 13.15 -3.49
N ALA A 47 -3.03 11.99 -2.87
CA ALA A 47 -3.64 11.95 -1.56
C ALA A 47 -2.80 12.66 -0.49
N ALA A 48 -1.47 12.49 -0.52
CA ALA A 48 -0.56 13.23 0.35
C ALA A 48 -0.59 14.74 0.08
N ALA A 49 -0.65 15.16 -1.19
CA ALA A 49 -0.77 16.57 -1.58
C ALA A 49 -2.08 17.21 -1.08
N HIS A 50 -3.15 16.44 -0.98
CA HIS A 50 -4.41 16.86 -0.37
C HIS A 50 -4.43 16.84 1.17
N GLY A 51 -3.27 16.65 1.81
CA GLY A 51 -3.12 16.61 3.26
C GLY A 51 -3.43 15.25 3.88
N GLY A 52 -3.53 14.20 3.07
CA GLY A 52 -3.67 12.83 3.53
C GLY A 52 -2.39 12.30 4.19
N LYS A 53 -2.53 11.53 5.27
CA LYS A 53 -1.41 10.82 5.89
C LYS A 53 -1.33 9.41 5.31
N VAL A 54 -0.32 9.18 4.47
CA VAL A 54 -0.05 7.89 3.85
C VAL A 54 0.83 7.03 4.76
N THR A 55 0.46 5.77 4.95
CA THR A 55 1.23 4.72 5.65
C THR A 55 1.33 3.51 4.75
N GLY A 56 2.53 2.93 4.54
CA GLY A 56 2.73 1.83 3.60
C GLY A 56 2.83 2.30 2.14
N GLY A 57 2.42 1.46 1.19
CA GLY A 57 2.47 1.78 -0.25
C GLY A 57 3.85 1.70 -0.90
N THR A 58 4.89 1.37 -0.14
CA THR A 58 6.27 1.30 -0.64
C THR A 58 6.51 0.03 -1.44
N ARG A 59 7.30 0.13 -2.52
CA ARG A 59 7.79 -1.03 -3.26
C ARG A 59 8.63 -1.94 -2.37
N VAL A 60 8.46 -3.25 -2.54
CA VAL A 60 9.26 -4.29 -1.90
C VAL A 60 10.19 -4.88 -2.95
N GLU A 61 11.49 -4.80 -2.69
CA GLU A 61 12.51 -5.44 -3.51
C GLU A 61 12.43 -6.96 -3.35
N ASN A 62 12.47 -7.68 -4.46
CA ASN A 62 12.28 -9.13 -4.52
C ASN A 62 13.26 -9.84 -5.47
N GLY A 63 14.25 -9.12 -6.02
CA GLY A 63 15.19 -9.65 -7.00
C GLY A 63 14.65 -9.81 -8.43
N HIS A 64 13.38 -9.48 -8.69
CA HIS A 64 12.75 -9.53 -10.01
C HIS A 64 12.28 -8.13 -10.44
N PRO A 65 13.04 -7.43 -11.31
CA PRO A 65 12.79 -6.01 -11.62
C PRO A 65 11.43 -5.75 -12.28
N ASP A 66 10.88 -6.74 -12.99
CA ASP A 66 9.59 -6.66 -13.68
C ASP A 66 8.40 -7.09 -12.82
N ALA A 67 8.65 -7.50 -11.57
CA ALA A 67 7.59 -7.83 -10.63
C ALA A 67 7.42 -6.72 -9.58
N TYR A 68 6.19 -6.23 -9.45
CA TYR A 68 5.88 -5.03 -8.68
C TYR A 68 5.22 -5.40 -7.36
N TYR A 69 6.04 -5.79 -6.38
CA TYR A 69 5.55 -6.03 -5.02
C TYR A 69 5.47 -4.70 -4.27
N VAL A 70 4.37 -4.49 -3.57
CA VAL A 70 4.12 -3.28 -2.78
C VAL A 70 3.49 -3.66 -1.46
N ARG A 71 3.87 -2.94 -0.41
CA ARG A 71 3.15 -3.03 0.86
C ARG A 71 1.79 -2.36 0.71
N PRO A 72 0.70 -2.95 1.26
CA PRO A 72 -0.60 -2.28 1.30
C PRO A 72 -0.47 -0.86 1.87
N ALA A 73 -1.20 0.08 1.27
CA ALA A 73 -1.24 1.46 1.72
C ALA A 73 -2.50 1.74 2.52
N LEU A 74 -2.36 2.49 3.61
CA LEU A 74 -3.47 3.08 4.36
C LEU A 74 -3.32 4.60 4.31
N VAL A 75 -4.38 5.29 3.91
CA VAL A 75 -4.39 6.75 3.79
C VAL A 75 -5.48 7.34 4.69
N GLU A 76 -5.08 8.17 5.64
CA GLU A 76 -6.00 8.96 6.48
C GLU A 76 -6.23 10.31 5.82
N MET A 77 -7.43 10.54 5.27
CA MET A 77 -7.79 11.80 4.62
C MET A 77 -8.50 12.75 5.58
N PRO A 78 -8.16 14.06 5.61
CA PRO A 78 -8.83 15.03 6.47
C PRO A 78 -10.28 15.34 6.01
N LYS A 79 -10.60 15.08 4.74
CA LYS A 79 -11.92 15.21 4.14
C LYS A 79 -12.02 14.36 2.88
N GLN A 80 -13.24 14.03 2.46
CA GLN A 80 -13.47 13.45 1.14
C GLN A 80 -13.05 14.47 0.08
N VAL A 81 -12.23 14.02 -0.86
CA VAL A 81 -11.83 14.77 -2.04
C VAL A 81 -12.24 13.92 -3.23
N SER A 82 -13.05 14.46 -4.12
CA SER A 82 -13.37 13.81 -5.38
C SER A 82 -12.17 13.93 -6.33
N PRO A 83 -11.99 12.98 -7.27
CA PRO A 83 -11.15 13.20 -8.44
C PRO A 83 -11.59 14.43 -9.25
#